data_AF-A0A7S1P8A7-F1
#
_entry.id   AF-A0A7S1P8A7-F1
#
_cell.length_a   1.000
_cell.length_b   1.000
_cell.length_c   1.000
_cell.angle_alpha   90.00
_cell.angle_beta   90.00
_cell.angle_gamma   90.00
#
_symmetry.space_group_name_H-M   'P 1'
#
loop_
_entity.id
_entity.type
_entity.pdbx_description
1 polymer ?
#
loop_
_entity_poly.entity_id
_entity_poly.type
_entity_poly.pdbx_seq_one_letter_code
_entity_poly.pdbx_strand_id
1 'polypeptide(L)'
;DYSSNPISLPTEPITFIIRRRPCDTMKRLNDTALAGGDLIRYSLIGMTFETCAVECRELAECEGFTFDKVQNKCFLKWGSLLEFGAKGWEVLASQPDDDSAYFDCSCTGDCFDVHLEVCGDSLVVRNEACDDGNTAAGDGCSATCQIEPGWMCPTPGDPCVAICGDGQL
;
A
#
# COMPACT_ATOMS: atom_id res chain seq x y z
N ASP A 1 -9.88 4.95 -56.12
CA ASP A 1 -10.67 3.89 -55.47
C ASP A 1 -9.82 3.04 -54.56
N TYR A 2 -9.85 3.35 -53.26
CA TYR A 2 -9.32 2.46 -52.23
C TYR A 2 -10.38 1.41 -51.93
N SER A 3 -10.20 0.24 -52.55
CA SER A 3 -10.99 -0.97 -52.29
C SER A 3 -10.80 -1.43 -50.85
N SER A 4 -11.85 -1.26 -50.05
CA SER A 4 -12.37 -2.22 -49.06
C SER A 4 -11.39 -3.28 -48.53
N ASN A 5 -10.61 -2.92 -47.50
CA ASN A 5 -10.17 -3.88 -46.49
C ASN A 5 -11.08 -3.70 -45.26
N PRO A 6 -11.90 -4.69 -44.88
CA PRO A 6 -12.62 -4.62 -43.63
C PRO A 6 -11.61 -4.70 -42.47
N ILE A 7 -11.46 -3.61 -41.73
CA ILE A 7 -10.75 -3.63 -40.44
C ILE A 7 -11.63 -4.46 -39.51
N SER A 8 -11.26 -5.72 -39.27
CA SER A 8 -11.86 -6.51 -38.21
C SER A 8 -11.45 -5.89 -36.88
N LEU A 9 -12.34 -5.08 -36.31
CA LEU A 9 -12.22 -4.66 -34.92
C LEU A 9 -12.22 -5.94 -34.07
N PRO A 10 -11.20 -6.17 -33.22
CA PRO A 10 -11.21 -7.32 -32.34
C PRO A 10 -12.44 -7.22 -31.44
N THR A 11 -13.26 -8.27 -31.46
CA THR A 11 -14.46 -8.45 -30.62
C THR A 11 -14.15 -8.90 -29.20
N GLU A 12 -12.87 -9.06 -28.88
CA GLU A 12 -12.41 -9.33 -27.52
C GLU A 12 -12.39 -8.01 -26.74
N PRO A 13 -12.91 -7.96 -25.50
CA PRO A 13 -12.71 -6.80 -24.65
C PRO A 13 -11.21 -6.54 -24.57
N ILE A 14 -10.80 -5.27 -24.74
CA ILE A 14 -9.43 -4.84 -24.45
C ILE A 14 -9.20 -5.18 -22.97
N THR A 15 -8.57 -6.33 -22.74
CA THR A 15 -8.21 -6.76 -21.41
C THR A 15 -6.96 -5.94 -21.12
N PHE A 16 -7.14 -4.79 -20.47
CA PHE A 16 -6.03 -4.14 -19.79
C PHE A 16 -5.49 -5.17 -18.81
N ILE A 17 -4.37 -5.79 -19.14
CA ILE A 17 -3.62 -6.58 -18.17
C ILE A 17 -3.13 -5.54 -17.17
N ILE A 18 -3.91 -5.31 -16.11
CA ILE A 18 -3.44 -4.64 -14.92
C ILE A 18 -2.32 -5.56 -14.43
N ARG A 19 -1.07 -5.18 -14.70
CA ARG A 19 0.09 -5.87 -14.16
C ARG A 19 0.05 -5.65 -12.65
N ARG A 20 -0.68 -6.51 -11.94
CA ARG A 20 -0.57 -6.60 -10.49
C ARG A 20 0.90 -6.86 -10.19
N ARG A 21 1.53 -5.98 -9.41
CA ARG A 21 2.90 -6.19 -8.98
C ARG A 21 2.98 -7.53 -8.24
N PRO A 22 4.07 -8.29 -8.42
CA PRO A 22 4.14 -9.67 -7.94
C PRO A 22 4.31 -9.78 -6.42
N CYS A 23 4.48 -8.66 -5.69
CA CYS A 23 4.58 -8.63 -4.25
C CYS A 23 4.18 -7.26 -3.68
N ASP A 24 3.81 -7.26 -2.40
CA ASP A 24 3.48 -6.07 -1.61
C ASP A 24 4.61 -5.66 -0.65
N THR A 25 5.74 -6.38 -0.70
CA THR A 25 6.90 -6.15 0.15
C THR A 25 7.76 -5.00 -0.38
N MET A 26 8.03 -4.03 0.49
CA MET A 26 8.91 -2.91 0.22
C MET A 26 10.16 -2.95 1.09
N LYS A 27 11.30 -2.61 0.49
CA LYS A 27 12.56 -2.38 1.18
C LYS A 27 12.61 -0.94 1.69
N ARG A 28 12.86 -0.77 2.98
CA ARG A 28 13.02 0.54 3.63
C ARG A 28 14.46 1.02 3.49
N LEU A 29 14.61 2.31 3.24
CA LEU A 29 15.88 3.03 3.19
C LEU A 29 15.76 4.24 4.12
N ASN A 30 16.51 4.22 5.22
CA ASN A 30 16.55 5.35 6.15
C ASN A 30 17.53 6.41 5.65
N ASP A 31 17.24 7.68 5.94
CA ASP A 31 18.10 8.82 5.62
C ASP A 31 18.57 8.81 4.14
N THR A 32 17.63 8.52 3.26
CA THR A 32 17.86 8.27 1.84
C THR A 32 16.71 8.80 1.02
N ALA A 33 17.03 9.55 -0.03
CA ALA A 33 16.06 10.00 -1.02
C ALA A 33 16.20 9.20 -2.33
N LEU A 34 15.10 9.05 -3.06
CA LEU A 34 15.09 8.54 -4.42
C LEU A 34 14.96 9.74 -5.36
N ALA A 35 16.00 10.04 -6.14
CA ALA A 35 15.98 11.20 -7.03
C ALA A 35 15.54 10.83 -8.44
N GLY A 36 14.67 11.67 -9.03
CA GLY A 36 14.12 11.43 -10.36
C GLY A 36 12.86 10.57 -10.35
N GLY A 37 12.23 10.42 -11.51
CA GLY A 37 11.05 9.57 -11.64
C GLY A 37 9.84 10.04 -10.83
N ASP A 38 9.70 11.33 -10.53
CA ASP A 38 8.55 11.81 -9.74
C ASP A 38 7.23 11.69 -10.50
N LEU A 39 6.23 11.09 -9.86
CA LEU A 39 4.85 11.21 -10.27
C LEU A 39 4.34 12.61 -9.87
N ILE A 40 4.54 13.58 -10.76
CA ILE A 40 4.24 15.03 -10.58
C ILE A 40 2.82 15.29 -10.02
N ARG A 41 1.88 14.36 -10.24
CA ARG A 41 0.48 14.48 -9.83
C ARG A 41 0.17 14.11 -8.38
N TYR A 42 1.06 13.40 -7.67
CA TYR A 42 0.76 12.76 -6.39
C TYR A 42 1.72 13.15 -5.27
N SER A 43 2.03 14.44 -5.15
CA SER A 43 2.69 14.92 -3.94
C SER A 43 1.66 15.13 -2.84
N LEU A 44 1.65 14.21 -1.87
CA LEU A 44 0.65 14.16 -0.81
C LEU A 44 1.19 14.84 0.45
N ILE A 45 0.40 15.73 1.06
CA ILE A 45 0.79 16.54 2.23
C ILE A 45 0.06 16.00 3.46
N GLY A 46 0.76 15.91 4.59
CA GLY A 46 0.16 15.51 5.87
C GLY A 46 -0.02 14.00 6.02
N MET A 47 0.83 13.22 5.37
CA MET A 47 0.82 11.76 5.43
C MET A 47 1.92 11.21 6.34
N THR A 48 1.78 9.95 6.73
CA THR A 48 2.86 9.17 7.37
C THR A 48 3.62 8.36 6.32
N PHE A 49 4.79 7.84 6.70
CA PHE A 49 5.58 6.95 5.84
C PHE A 49 4.78 5.72 5.41
N GLU A 50 4.06 5.10 6.35
CA GLU A 50 3.22 3.91 6.13
C GLU A 50 2.05 4.22 5.19
N THR A 51 1.43 5.40 5.36
CA THR A 51 0.38 5.85 4.45
C THR A 51 0.92 6.00 3.03
N CYS A 52 2.11 6.61 2.87
CA CYS A 52 2.78 6.79 1.57
C CYS A 52 3.08 5.44 0.87
N ALA A 53 3.44 4.40 1.64
CA ALA A 53 3.67 3.07 1.11
C ALA A 53 2.40 2.45 0.51
N VAL A 54 1.27 2.58 1.21
CA VAL A 54 -0.01 2.10 0.72
C VAL A 54 -0.50 2.87 -0.52
N GLU A 55 -0.34 4.20 -0.54
CA GLU A 55 -0.67 4.98 -1.75
C GLU A 55 0.17 4.53 -2.95
N CYS A 56 1.44 4.20 -2.73
CA CYS A 56 2.28 3.61 -3.75
C CYS A 56 1.85 2.19 -4.16
N ARG A 57 1.24 1.41 -3.26
CA ARG A 57 0.68 0.08 -3.57
C ARG A 57 -0.55 0.19 -4.49
N GLU A 58 -1.43 1.15 -4.23
CA GLU A 58 -2.65 1.36 -5.03
C GLU A 58 -2.37 1.84 -6.47
N LEU A 59 -1.29 2.58 -6.69
CA LEU A 59 -0.95 3.12 -8.00
C LEU A 59 -0.09 2.16 -8.82
N ALA A 60 -0.64 1.48 -9.83
CA ALA A 60 0.09 0.51 -10.67
C ALA A 60 1.48 0.97 -11.19
N GLU A 61 1.67 2.27 -11.42
CA GLU A 61 2.91 2.88 -11.95
C GLU A 61 3.96 3.22 -10.88
N CYS A 62 3.59 3.23 -9.59
CA CYS A 62 4.51 3.54 -8.51
C CYS A 62 5.47 2.36 -8.26
N GLU A 63 6.76 2.60 -8.14
CA GLU A 63 7.75 1.54 -7.86
C GLU A 63 8.52 1.79 -6.56
N GLY A 64 8.29 2.96 -5.96
CA GLY A 64 8.84 3.39 -4.69
C GLY A 64 8.43 4.82 -4.39
N PHE A 65 8.88 5.34 -3.26
CA PHE A 65 8.59 6.69 -2.84
C PHE A 65 9.73 7.24 -1.98
N THR A 66 9.73 8.56 -1.83
CA THR A 66 10.52 9.28 -0.83
C THR A 66 9.57 10.06 0.06
N PHE A 67 9.80 9.98 1.36
CA PHE A 67 9.01 10.61 2.40
C PHE A 67 9.89 11.62 3.14
N ASP A 68 9.54 12.89 3.03
CA ASP A 68 10.16 13.99 3.77
C ASP A 68 9.56 14.04 5.19
N LYS A 69 10.41 13.74 6.17
CA LYS A 69 10.08 13.68 7.60
C LYS A 69 9.76 15.05 8.20
N VAL A 70 10.29 16.12 7.62
CA VAL A 70 10.14 17.49 8.12
C VAL A 70 8.82 18.07 7.61
N GLN A 71 8.48 17.80 6.37
CA GLN A 71 7.29 18.32 5.70
C GLN A 71 6.09 17.37 5.75
N ASN A 72 6.27 16.14 6.24
CA ASN A 72 5.28 15.06 6.17
C ASN A 72 4.75 14.89 4.74
N LYS A 73 5.68 14.87 3.78
CA LYS A 73 5.39 14.94 2.35
C LYS A 73 5.87 13.71 1.64
N CYS A 74 4.97 13.10 0.88
CA CYS A 74 5.23 11.89 0.10
C CYS A 74 5.49 12.27 -1.37
N PHE A 75 6.56 11.71 -1.93
CA PHE A 75 6.96 11.84 -3.32
C PHE A 75 6.99 10.45 -3.96
N LEU A 76 5.91 10.11 -4.64
CA LEU A 76 5.77 8.82 -5.33
C LEU A 76 6.67 8.79 -6.57
N LYS A 77 7.38 7.69 -6.76
CA LYS A 77 8.35 7.49 -7.84
C LYS A 77 7.83 6.42 -8.80
N TRP A 78 7.88 6.69 -10.10
CA TRP A 78 7.61 5.70 -11.14
C TRP A 78 8.88 4.97 -11.57
N GLY A 79 8.72 3.73 -12.03
CA GLY A 79 9.77 2.98 -12.71
C GLY A 79 9.41 2.80 -14.19
N SER A 80 10.29 3.24 -15.09
CA SER A 80 10.11 2.97 -16.51
C SER A 80 10.40 1.50 -16.79
N LEU A 81 9.37 0.75 -17.19
CA LEU A 81 9.54 -0.59 -17.80
C LEU A 81 10.03 -0.53 -19.26
N LEU A 82 10.45 0.64 -19.75
CA LEU A 82 11.11 0.73 -21.04
C LEU A 82 12.60 0.36 -20.87
N GLU A 83 12.81 -0.95 -20.95
CA GLU A 83 14.06 -1.65 -21.27
C GLU A 83 15.16 -1.63 -20.17
N PHE A 84 15.47 -2.83 -19.66
CA PHE A 84 16.66 -3.16 -18.86
C PHE A 84 16.65 -2.97 -17.33
N GLY A 85 15.49 -3.03 -16.65
CA GLY A 85 15.46 -3.22 -15.19
C GLY A 85 16.10 -2.09 -14.37
N ALA A 86 16.30 -0.92 -14.97
CA ALA A 86 16.76 0.27 -14.28
C ALA A 86 15.56 0.99 -13.67
N LYS A 87 15.63 1.27 -12.37
CA LYS A 87 14.62 2.11 -11.72
C LYS A 87 14.71 3.52 -12.31
N GLY A 88 13.57 4.18 -12.54
CA GLY A 88 13.51 5.55 -13.08
C GLY A 88 14.04 6.62 -12.13
N TRP A 89 14.73 6.21 -11.07
CA TRP A 89 15.22 7.00 -9.96
C TRP A 89 16.55 6.43 -9.47
N GLU A 90 17.38 7.29 -8.89
CA GLU A 90 18.66 6.96 -8.30
C GLU A 90 18.60 7.06 -6.77
N VAL A 91 19.38 6.22 -6.07
CA VAL A 91 19.48 6.27 -4.61
C VAL A 91 20.45 7.38 -4.20
N LEU A 92 19.93 8.42 -3.55
CA LEU A 92 20.73 9.45 -2.89
C LEU A 92 20.83 9.14 -1.40
N ALA A 93 21.90 8.47 -1.01
CA ALA A 93 22.19 8.20 0.39
C ALA A 93 22.52 9.49 1.16
N SER A 94 22.39 9.42 2.49
CA SER A 94 22.73 10.52 3.42
C SER A 94 21.86 11.76 3.26
N GLN A 95 20.56 11.57 3.03
CA GLN A 95 19.53 12.60 3.10
C GLN A 95 18.78 12.45 4.42
N PRO A 96 19.22 13.07 5.53
CA PRO A 96 18.73 12.78 6.87
C PRO A 96 17.27 13.20 7.11
N ASP A 97 16.73 14.06 6.27
CA ASP A 97 15.34 14.50 6.34
C ASP A 97 14.39 13.59 5.53
N ASP A 98 14.94 12.67 4.74
CA ASP A 98 14.19 11.82 3.82
C ASP A 98 14.32 10.35 4.20
N ASP A 99 13.21 9.63 4.25
CA ASP A 99 13.21 8.16 4.24
C ASP A 99 12.54 7.68 2.95
N SER A 100 13.03 6.60 2.38
CA SER A 100 12.48 6.07 1.12
C SER A 100 12.13 4.60 1.25
N ALA A 101 11.24 4.14 0.37
CA ALA A 101 11.04 2.71 0.18
C ALA A 101 10.73 2.37 -1.27
N TYR A 102 11.02 1.13 -1.64
CA TYR A 102 10.73 0.62 -2.97
C TYR A 102 10.32 -0.85 -2.94
N PHE A 103 9.59 -1.30 -3.96
CA PHE A 103 9.20 -2.71 -4.05
C PHE A 103 10.40 -3.61 -4.32
N ASP A 104 10.59 -4.61 -3.45
CA ASP A 104 11.63 -5.64 -3.56
C ASP A 104 11.07 -6.99 -3.11
N CYS A 105 10.61 -7.78 -4.07
CA CYS A 105 10.07 -9.12 -3.80
C CYS A 105 11.14 -10.13 -3.35
N SER A 106 12.42 -9.84 -3.56
CA SER A 106 13.52 -10.69 -3.09
C SER A 106 13.92 -10.36 -1.65
N CYS A 107 13.47 -9.21 -1.14
CA CYS A 107 13.64 -8.71 0.21
C CYS A 107 14.96 -9.14 0.88
N THR A 108 16.06 -8.50 0.47
CA THR A 108 17.36 -8.70 1.12
C THR A 108 17.62 -7.58 2.14
N GLY A 109 17.12 -7.78 3.36
CA GLY A 109 17.32 -6.89 4.51
C GLY A 109 16.38 -5.68 4.56
N ASP A 110 16.03 -5.26 5.79
CA ASP A 110 15.20 -4.10 6.16
C ASP A 110 13.96 -3.89 5.27
N CYS A 111 13.09 -4.89 5.20
CA CYS A 111 11.81 -4.80 4.49
C CYS A 111 10.63 -4.74 5.45
N PHE A 112 9.53 -4.25 4.92
CA PHE A 112 8.23 -4.31 5.54
C PHE A 112 7.19 -4.65 4.47
N ASP A 113 6.10 -5.29 4.91
CA ASP A 113 5.00 -5.60 4.01
C ASP A 113 3.94 -4.50 4.08
N VAL A 114 3.49 -4.06 2.91
CA VAL A 114 2.56 -2.94 2.80
C VAL A 114 1.14 -3.47 2.86
N HIS A 115 0.60 -3.57 4.07
CA HIS A 115 -0.76 -4.03 4.29
C HIS A 115 -1.79 -2.93 3.96
N LEU A 116 -2.85 -3.34 3.27
CA LEU A 116 -4.01 -2.48 2.99
C LEU A 116 -4.96 -2.62 4.17
N GLU A 117 -5.78 -1.59 4.40
CA GLU A 117 -6.87 -1.65 5.37
C GLU A 117 -7.95 -2.60 4.81
N VAL A 118 -7.91 -3.85 5.27
CA VAL A 118 -8.80 -4.91 4.82
C VAL A 118 -9.31 -5.64 6.04
N CYS A 119 -10.55 -5.33 6.40
CA CYS A 119 -11.16 -5.99 7.53
C CYS A 119 -11.26 -7.51 7.35
N GLY A 120 -10.85 -8.24 8.38
CA GLY A 120 -10.75 -9.69 8.41
C GLY A 120 -9.44 -10.24 7.86
N ASP A 121 -8.41 -9.42 7.68
CA ASP A 121 -7.09 -9.87 7.21
C ASP A 121 -6.12 -10.23 8.35
N SER A 122 -6.63 -10.23 9.59
CA SER A 122 -5.90 -10.53 10.83
C SER A 122 -4.86 -9.48 11.23
N LEU A 123 -4.93 -8.27 10.66
CA LEU A 123 -4.03 -7.17 10.98
C LEU A 123 -4.84 -5.94 11.33
N VAL A 124 -4.29 -5.11 12.21
CA VAL A 124 -4.89 -3.81 12.55
C VAL A 124 -4.01 -2.73 11.96
N VAL A 125 -4.44 -2.16 10.84
CA VAL A 125 -3.75 -1.06 10.16
C VAL A 125 -4.66 0.15 9.96
N ARG A 126 -4.05 1.34 9.87
CA ARG A 126 -4.77 2.60 9.58
C ARG A 126 -5.93 2.88 10.56
N ASN A 127 -7.19 2.82 10.12
CA ASN A 127 -8.37 3.16 10.94
C ASN A 127 -9.07 1.94 11.53
N GLU A 128 -8.51 0.75 11.35
CA GLU A 128 -8.99 -0.44 12.04
C GLU A 128 -8.75 -0.28 13.54
N ALA A 129 -9.79 -0.48 14.34
CA ALA A 129 -9.69 -0.53 15.79
C ALA A 129 -9.51 -1.97 16.31
N CYS A 130 -9.89 -2.94 15.48
CA CYS A 130 -9.76 -4.37 15.70
C CYS A 130 -9.71 -5.06 14.34
N ASP A 131 -9.22 -6.29 14.33
CA ASP A 131 -9.41 -7.25 13.25
C ASP A 131 -9.31 -8.62 13.91
N ASP A 132 -10.39 -9.40 13.86
CA ASP A 132 -10.48 -10.73 14.47
C ASP A 132 -10.40 -11.86 13.43
N GLY A 133 -9.84 -11.54 12.25
CA GLY A 133 -9.62 -12.48 11.17
C GLY A 133 -10.87 -12.78 10.34
N ASN A 134 -11.97 -12.05 10.53
CA ASN A 134 -13.15 -12.18 9.70
C ASN A 134 -13.96 -10.86 9.59
N THR A 135 -15.09 -10.88 8.87
CA THR A 135 -15.97 -9.70 8.69
C THR A 135 -17.38 -9.94 9.21
N ALA A 136 -17.58 -10.95 10.06
CA ALA A 136 -18.82 -11.10 10.79
C ALA A 136 -18.96 -9.94 11.78
N ALA A 137 -20.17 -9.76 12.28
CA ALA A 137 -20.46 -8.79 13.32
C ALA A 137 -21.13 -9.55 14.47
N GLY A 138 -21.01 -9.05 15.68
CA GLY A 138 -21.50 -9.66 16.91
C GLY A 138 -20.49 -10.58 17.62
N ASP A 139 -19.26 -10.65 17.15
CA ASP A 139 -18.12 -11.37 17.74
C ASP A 139 -17.05 -10.44 18.34
N GLY A 140 -17.33 -9.13 18.37
CA GLY A 140 -16.52 -8.13 19.03
C GLY A 140 -15.70 -7.24 18.11
N CYS A 141 -15.54 -7.63 16.85
CA CYS A 141 -15.07 -6.76 15.79
C CYS A 141 -16.14 -6.62 14.71
N SER A 142 -16.51 -5.39 14.34
CA SER A 142 -17.56 -5.19 13.35
C SER A 142 -17.05 -5.47 11.93
N ALA A 143 -17.96 -5.63 10.96
CA ALA A 143 -17.63 -5.73 9.53
C ALA A 143 -16.90 -4.50 8.95
N THR A 144 -16.77 -3.42 9.71
CA THR A 144 -15.98 -2.23 9.37
C THR A 144 -14.75 -2.08 10.28
N CYS A 145 -14.33 -3.17 10.93
CA CYS A 145 -13.19 -3.29 11.83
C CYS A 145 -13.18 -2.24 12.94
N GLN A 146 -14.36 -2.03 13.54
CA GLN A 146 -14.54 -1.22 14.74
C GLN A 146 -14.90 -2.13 15.90
N ILE A 147 -14.30 -1.87 17.08
CA ILE A 147 -14.62 -2.64 18.30
C ILE A 147 -16.09 -2.47 18.62
N GLU A 148 -16.79 -3.59 18.79
CA GLU A 148 -18.20 -3.57 19.15
C GLU A 148 -18.38 -3.26 20.65
N PRO A 149 -19.49 -2.63 21.05
CA PRO A 149 -19.75 -2.33 22.47
C PRO A 149 -19.71 -3.58 23.34
N GLY A 150 -18.96 -3.51 24.43
CA GLY A 150 -18.79 -4.61 25.38
C GLY A 150 -17.76 -5.67 25.01
N TRP A 151 -16.93 -5.38 24.01
CA TRP A 151 -15.84 -6.25 23.59
C TRP A 151 -14.49 -5.56 23.69
N MET A 152 -13.43 -6.37 23.77
CA MET A 152 -12.05 -5.94 23.64
C MET A 152 -11.27 -6.92 22.77
N CYS A 153 -10.45 -6.39 21.86
CA CYS A 153 -9.66 -7.17 20.91
C CYS A 153 -8.16 -6.90 21.19
N PRO A 154 -7.53 -7.65 22.10
CA PRO A 154 -6.16 -7.36 22.54
C PRO A 154 -5.09 -7.76 21.52
N THR A 155 -5.41 -8.67 20.60
CA THR A 155 -4.45 -9.19 19.61
C THR A 155 -5.14 -9.27 18.25
N PRO A 156 -4.59 -8.62 17.20
CA PRO A 156 -5.09 -8.76 15.84
C PRO A 156 -5.10 -10.23 15.38
N GLY A 157 -6.15 -10.63 14.67
CA GLY A 157 -6.36 -11.99 14.19
C GLY A 157 -6.88 -12.99 15.22
N ASP A 158 -6.89 -12.65 16.51
CA ASP A 158 -7.50 -13.47 17.55
C ASP A 158 -8.96 -13.05 17.80
N PRO A 159 -9.85 -13.98 18.19
CA PRO A 159 -11.21 -13.63 18.57
C PRO A 159 -11.24 -12.59 19.69
N CYS A 160 -12.07 -11.57 19.54
CA CYS A 160 -12.29 -10.59 20.58
C CYS A 160 -12.96 -11.24 21.81
N VAL A 161 -12.73 -10.64 22.98
CA VAL A 161 -13.29 -11.13 24.25
C VAL A 161 -14.27 -10.13 24.84
N ALA A 162 -15.37 -10.66 25.36
CA ALA A 162 -16.36 -9.89 26.09
C ALA A 162 -15.76 -9.24 27.35
N ILE A 163 -16.06 -7.97 27.58
CA ILE A 163 -15.69 -7.26 28.81
C ILE A 163 -16.64 -7.73 29.91
N CYS A 164 -16.11 -8.47 30.88
CA CYS A 164 -16.93 -8.94 32.00
C CYS A 164 -17.27 -7.79 32.96
N GLY A 165 -18.56 -7.62 33.28
CA GLY A 165 -19.04 -6.70 34.31
C GLY A 165 -19.33 -5.27 33.85
N ASP A 166 -19.40 -5.03 32.54
CA ASP A 166 -19.73 -3.72 31.95
C ASP A 166 -21.23 -3.51 31.68
N GLY A 167 -22.05 -4.56 31.83
CA GLY A 167 -23.49 -4.53 31.65
C GLY A 167 -23.96 -4.44 30.19
N GLN A 168 -23.09 -4.75 29.22
CA GLN A 168 -23.41 -4.73 27.78
C GLN A 168 -23.74 -6.12 27.20
N LEU A 169 -23.51 -7.20 27.96
CA LEU A 169 -23.70 -8.60 27.56
C LEU A 169 -24.46 -9.40 28.62
#